data_AF-A0A7G5Z6P1-F1
#
_entry.id   AF-A0A7G5Z6P1-F1
#
_cell.length_a   1.000
_cell.length_b   1.000
_cell.length_c   1.000
_cell.angle_alpha   90.00
_cell.angle_beta   90.00
_cell.angle_gamma   90.00
#
_symmetry.space_group_name_H-M   'P 1'
#
loop_
_entity.id
_entity.type
_entity.pdbx_description
1 polymer ?
#
loop_
_entity_poly.entity_id
_entity_poly.type
_entity_poly.pdbx_seq_one_letter_code
_entity_poly.pdbx_strand_id
1 'polypeptide(L)'
;MEAASISNRSNVNFSSNAGLAGQANAYTRTSLALDAGDEGATLQARLDAGATLSPVEQGTLARIMDRAGGPPAHGPAANDPAPADKAANDDVKTVEDFNVTGASAQDLKDLKEALAYLQQTDAKGNPVSETATELLDDLSDGATIHIVHDGGDQYDPSTGVIDWDPRSGLTVTGGAGTQSAALGLIHEVDHEVNGLANPQPTGDGYDNTEEQRVIQGSETTIAHDLHEPTRTDHYGSLEVMKSSTDHTEVAPPDPSVISKIVDRVKDFFDSIF
;
A
#
# COMPACT_ATOMS: atom_id res chain seq x y z
N MET A 1 5.55 -50.28 -39.57
CA MET A 1 6.14 -49.59 -40.73
C MET A 1 5.13 -48.53 -41.11
N GLU A 2 5.34 -47.29 -40.61
CA GLU A 2 5.78 -46.14 -41.43
C GLU A 2 4.68 -45.67 -42.40
N ALA A 3 4.34 -44.40 -42.58
CA ALA A 3 4.85 -43.14 -42.06
C ALA A 3 3.77 -42.05 -42.30
N ALA A 4 3.96 -40.91 -41.65
CA ALA A 4 3.16 -39.70 -41.70
C ALA A 4 3.08 -39.04 -43.11
N SER A 5 2.06 -38.21 -43.32
CA SER A 5 2.20 -36.81 -43.79
C SER A 5 0.83 -36.18 -44.02
N ILE A 6 0.47 -35.16 -43.25
CA ILE A 6 -0.48 -34.13 -43.66
C ILE A 6 0.27 -32.80 -43.60
N SER A 7 0.56 -32.27 -44.78
CA SER A 7 0.95 -30.89 -45.02
C SER A 7 -0.13 -30.30 -45.91
N ASN A 8 -0.79 -29.22 -45.48
CA ASN A 8 -0.69 -27.97 -46.23
C ASN A 8 -1.17 -26.77 -45.42
N ARG A 9 -0.34 -25.74 -45.44
CA ARG A 9 -0.53 -24.42 -44.84
C ARG A 9 -1.42 -23.57 -45.74
N SER A 10 -2.29 -22.75 -45.17
CA SER A 10 -2.87 -21.60 -45.87
C SER A 10 -2.08 -20.35 -45.54
N ASN A 11 -1.48 -19.78 -46.59
CA ASN A 11 -0.80 -18.50 -46.60
C ASN A 11 -1.80 -17.36 -46.39
N VAL A 12 -1.46 -16.40 -45.52
CA VAL A 12 -1.88 -15.01 -45.69
C VAL A 12 -0.63 -14.14 -45.64
N ASN A 13 -0.46 -13.36 -46.71
CA ASN A 13 0.69 -12.54 -47.05
C ASN A 13 0.88 -11.35 -46.11
N PHE A 14 2.13 -11.10 -45.74
CA PHE A 14 2.65 -9.83 -45.24
C PHE A 14 3.33 -9.07 -46.39
N SER A 15 3.04 -7.77 -46.53
CA SER A 15 3.82 -6.75 -47.25
C SER A 15 3.23 -5.39 -46.83
N SER A 16 3.83 -4.57 -45.95
CA SER A 16 5.09 -3.81 -45.94
C SER A 16 4.93 -2.35 -46.39
N ASN A 17 5.19 -1.44 -45.44
CA ASN A 17 5.73 -0.07 -45.52
C ASN A 17 5.11 0.99 -46.44
N ALA A 18 4.62 2.08 -45.85
CA ALA A 18 5.28 3.41 -45.83
C ALA A 18 4.34 4.43 -45.13
N GLY A 19 4.89 5.23 -44.22
CA GLY A 19 4.12 6.12 -43.35
C GLY A 19 3.68 7.43 -43.98
N LEU A 20 2.97 8.24 -43.18
CA LEU A 20 3.01 9.70 -43.16
C LEU A 20 2.30 10.19 -41.89
N ALA A 21 2.80 11.32 -41.41
CA ALA A 21 2.50 11.96 -40.16
C ALA A 21 1.04 12.45 -40.01
N GLY A 22 0.62 12.58 -38.76
CA GLY A 22 -0.35 13.58 -38.32
C GLY A 22 -1.75 13.02 -38.01
N GLN A 23 -2.01 12.76 -36.73
CA GLN A 23 -3.25 13.19 -36.05
C GLN A 23 -2.96 13.40 -34.55
N ALA A 24 -2.71 14.66 -34.21
CA ALA A 24 -3.11 15.20 -32.92
C ALA A 24 -4.62 15.49 -32.95
N ASN A 25 -5.24 15.53 -31.76
CA ASN A 25 -6.67 15.69 -31.43
C ASN A 25 -7.39 14.35 -31.16
N ALA A 26 -8.14 14.16 -30.08
CA ALA A 26 -8.47 15.00 -28.95
C ALA A 26 -9.12 14.10 -27.87
N TYR A 27 -8.59 14.10 -26.65
CA TYR A 27 -9.38 13.85 -25.45
C TYR A 27 -8.98 14.89 -24.40
N THR A 28 -9.36 16.12 -24.69
CA THR A 28 -9.45 17.19 -23.70
C THR A 28 -10.76 17.04 -22.94
N ARG A 29 -10.65 16.94 -21.62
CA ARG A 29 -11.65 17.18 -20.56
C ARG A 29 -12.99 16.44 -20.66
N THR A 30 -13.21 15.56 -19.68
CA THR A 30 -14.02 15.97 -18.52
C THR A 30 -13.40 15.34 -17.29
N SER A 31 -12.56 16.10 -16.60
CA SER A 31 -12.40 15.92 -15.16
C SER A 31 -13.78 16.15 -14.54
N LEU A 32 -14.54 15.09 -14.31
CA LEU A 32 -15.37 15.06 -13.12
C LEU A 32 -14.38 14.91 -11.97
N ALA A 33 -13.78 16.03 -11.60
CA ALA A 33 -13.46 16.22 -10.21
C ALA A 33 -14.83 16.16 -9.51
N LEU A 34 -15.16 15.01 -8.95
CA LEU A 34 -15.94 15.03 -7.73
C LEU A 34 -15.03 15.75 -6.76
N ASP A 35 -15.35 17.02 -6.55
CA ASP A 35 -14.70 17.87 -5.58
C ASP A 35 -14.77 17.11 -4.25
N ALA A 36 -13.64 16.85 -3.61
CA ALA A 36 -13.64 16.27 -2.26
C ALA A 36 -14.47 17.13 -1.27
N GLY A 37 -14.72 18.40 -1.63
CA GLY A 37 -15.66 19.27 -0.95
C GLY A 37 -17.14 18.85 -1.05
N ASP A 38 -17.58 18.21 -2.14
CA ASP A 38 -18.99 17.81 -2.33
C ASP A 38 -19.37 16.62 -1.43
N GLU A 39 -18.43 15.70 -1.19
CA GLU A 39 -18.66 14.51 -0.37
C GLU A 39 -18.71 14.84 1.13
N GLY A 40 -17.77 15.66 1.62
CA GLY A 40 -17.80 16.19 2.99
C GLY A 40 -19.04 17.03 3.26
N ALA A 41 -19.44 17.87 2.31
CA ALA A 41 -20.67 18.67 2.41
C ALA A 41 -21.93 17.78 2.46
N THR A 42 -21.94 16.66 1.73
CA THR A 42 -23.07 15.73 1.71
C THR A 42 -23.18 14.95 3.03
N LEU A 43 -22.07 14.47 3.59
CA LEU A 43 -22.04 13.79 4.88
C LEU A 43 -22.39 14.75 6.04
N GLN A 44 -21.88 15.98 6.02
CA GLN A 44 -22.23 17.02 6.99
C GLN A 44 -23.71 17.41 6.90
N ALA A 45 -24.26 17.58 5.71
CA ALA A 45 -25.68 17.90 5.53
C ALA A 45 -26.61 16.78 6.05
N ARG A 46 -26.17 15.52 6.01
CA ARG A 46 -26.90 14.38 6.58
C ARG A 46 -26.87 14.40 8.11
N LEU A 47 -25.74 14.72 8.74
CA LEU A 47 -25.68 14.95 10.20
C LEU A 47 -26.57 16.11 10.62
N ASP A 48 -26.53 17.23 9.88
CA ASP A 48 -27.35 18.41 10.16
C ASP A 48 -28.86 18.12 10.01
N ALA A 49 -29.21 17.16 9.15
CA ALA A 49 -30.57 16.63 9.01
C ALA A 49 -30.94 15.56 10.07
N GLY A 50 -30.05 15.25 11.01
CA GLY A 50 -30.27 14.32 12.11
C GLY A 50 -30.06 12.85 11.75
N ALA A 51 -29.36 12.53 10.66
CA ALA A 51 -29.00 11.16 10.32
C ALA A 51 -27.88 10.66 11.24
N THR A 52 -27.98 9.40 11.67
CA THR A 52 -26.84 8.69 12.25
C THR A 52 -25.94 8.24 11.11
N LEU A 53 -24.70 8.73 11.09
CA LEU A 53 -23.68 8.24 10.17
C LEU A 53 -23.17 6.88 10.63
N SER A 54 -22.85 5.99 9.69
CA SER A 54 -22.11 4.77 10.01
C SER A 54 -20.70 5.11 10.51
N PRO A 55 -19.99 4.20 11.22
CA PRO A 55 -18.60 4.44 11.62
C PRO A 55 -17.68 4.84 10.44
N VAL A 56 -17.90 4.25 9.27
CA VAL A 56 -17.18 4.56 8.01
C VAL A 56 -17.46 5.98 7.52
N GLU A 57 -18.72 6.40 7.56
CA GLU A 57 -19.13 7.77 7.19
C GLU A 57 -18.61 8.80 8.20
N GLN A 58 -18.49 8.43 9.48
CA GLN A 58 -17.88 9.27 10.51
C GLN A 58 -16.37 9.42 10.30
N GLY A 59 -15.65 8.32 10.03
CA GLY A 59 -14.23 8.36 9.70
C GLY A 59 -13.96 9.14 8.41
N THR A 60 -14.78 8.95 7.38
CA THR A 60 -14.68 9.68 6.12
C THR A 60 -14.95 11.18 6.29
N LEU A 61 -15.97 11.55 7.07
CA LEU A 61 -16.24 12.95 7.37
C LEU A 61 -15.10 13.59 8.18
N ALA A 62 -14.56 12.89 9.18
CA ALA A 62 -13.43 13.38 9.98
C ALA A 62 -12.21 13.66 9.09
N ARG A 63 -11.86 12.74 8.19
CA ARG A 63 -10.74 12.91 7.23
C ARG A 63 -10.93 14.09 6.28
N ILE A 64 -12.16 14.30 5.78
CA ILE A 64 -12.46 15.43 4.89
C ILE A 64 -12.40 16.77 5.65
N MET A 65 -12.87 16.79 6.90
CA MET A 65 -12.84 17.98 7.74
C MET A 65 -11.41 18.39 8.14
N ASP A 66 -10.53 17.43 8.41
CA ASP A 66 -9.11 17.71 8.68
C ASP A 66 -8.38 18.26 7.45
N ARG A 67 -8.68 17.72 6.26
CA ARG A 67 -8.08 18.16 4.99
C ARG A 67 -8.58 19.54 4.52
N ALA A 68 -9.76 19.98 4.98
CA ALA A 68 -10.32 21.29 4.65
C ALA A 68 -9.69 22.45 5.46
N GLY A 69 -8.91 22.15 6.51
CA GLY A 69 -8.00 23.10 7.17
C GLY A 69 -6.71 23.26 6.36
N GLY A 70 -6.62 24.28 5.52
CA GLY A 70 -5.53 24.49 4.54
C GLY A 70 -4.09 24.48 5.08
N PRO A 71 -3.09 24.43 4.17
CA PRO A 71 -1.70 24.02 4.45
C PRO A 71 -0.95 25.02 5.33
N PRO A 72 0.12 24.60 6.05
CA PRO A 72 0.95 25.56 6.78
C PRO A 72 1.65 26.49 5.77
N ALA A 73 1.28 27.76 5.82
CA ALA A 73 1.94 28.81 5.07
C ALA A 73 3.40 28.97 5.56
N HIS A 74 4.36 28.63 4.71
CA HIS A 74 5.72 29.13 4.84
C HIS A 74 5.77 30.62 4.48
N GLY A 75 5.94 31.49 5.47
CA GLY A 75 6.23 32.93 5.33
C GLY A 75 6.63 33.57 6.67
N PRO A 76 7.54 34.57 6.69
CA PRO A 76 8.55 34.65 7.75
C PRO A 76 8.19 35.54 8.96
N ALA A 77 8.66 35.06 10.12
CA ALA A 77 9.11 35.74 11.36
C ALA A 77 8.15 36.66 12.15
N ALA A 78 7.86 36.28 13.40
CA ALA A 78 8.11 37.11 14.59
C ALA A 78 7.83 36.35 15.92
N ASN A 79 8.90 36.08 16.68
CA ASN A 79 8.96 36.04 18.15
C ASN A 79 7.89 35.28 18.95
N ASP A 80 7.64 34.01 18.65
CA ASP A 80 7.08 33.09 19.64
C ASP A 80 8.20 32.27 20.31
N PRO A 81 8.12 32.01 21.63
CA PRO A 81 9.09 31.17 22.31
C PRO A 81 9.08 29.80 21.67
N ALA A 82 10.27 29.27 21.34
CA ALA A 82 10.45 27.96 20.74
C ALA A 82 9.52 26.94 21.42
N PRO A 83 8.69 26.19 20.68
CA PRO A 83 7.94 25.10 21.27
C PRO A 83 8.97 24.13 21.84
N ALA A 84 8.81 23.79 23.11
CA ALA A 84 9.61 22.80 23.78
C ALA A 84 9.66 21.53 22.92
N ASP A 85 10.85 20.98 22.75
CA ASP A 85 11.12 19.73 22.06
C ASP A 85 10.03 18.69 22.37
N LYS A 86 9.16 18.41 21.39
CA LYS A 86 8.33 17.19 21.44
C LYS A 86 9.30 16.02 21.38
N ALA A 87 9.43 15.28 22.46
CA ALA A 87 10.28 14.10 22.52
C ALA A 87 9.75 13.06 21.53
N ALA A 88 10.63 12.55 20.67
CA ALA A 88 10.36 11.62 19.58
C ALA A 88 10.03 10.19 20.03
N ASN A 89 9.02 9.99 20.89
CA ASN A 89 8.68 8.65 21.38
C ASN A 89 7.20 8.46 21.79
N ASP A 90 6.29 9.37 21.39
CA ASP A 90 4.84 9.25 21.61
C ASP A 90 4.09 8.71 20.37
N ASP A 91 4.74 8.56 19.22
CA ASP A 91 4.13 8.22 17.92
C ASP A 91 4.45 6.77 17.49
N VAL A 92 4.46 5.80 18.42
CA VAL A 92 4.64 4.37 18.08
C VAL A 92 3.37 3.62 18.47
N LYS A 93 2.67 3.06 17.49
CA LYS A 93 1.50 2.22 17.73
C LYS A 93 1.89 0.92 18.43
N THR A 94 1.15 0.63 19.47
CA THR A 94 1.27 -0.56 20.32
C THR A 94 -0.03 -1.36 20.29
N VAL A 95 -0.02 -2.57 20.86
CA VAL A 95 -1.22 -3.41 20.94
C VAL A 95 -2.34 -2.71 21.70
N GLU A 96 -1.99 -1.85 22.66
CA GLU A 96 -2.90 -1.09 23.49
C GLU A 96 -3.68 -0.01 22.74
N ASP A 97 -3.22 0.39 21.54
CA ASP A 97 -3.87 1.40 20.71
C ASP A 97 -4.99 0.81 19.84
N PHE A 98 -5.19 -0.52 19.89
CA PHE A 98 -6.17 -1.24 19.08
C PHE A 98 -7.24 -1.93 19.92
N ASN A 99 -8.44 -2.04 19.36
CA ASN A 99 -9.46 -2.96 19.87
C ASN A 99 -9.19 -4.37 19.31
N VAL A 100 -8.32 -5.12 19.98
CA VAL A 100 -7.96 -6.48 19.53
C VAL A 100 -9.00 -7.51 19.98
N THR A 101 -9.54 -8.26 19.03
CA THR A 101 -10.53 -9.33 19.28
C THR A 101 -10.06 -10.67 18.73
N GLY A 102 -10.66 -11.78 19.17
CA GLY A 102 -10.27 -13.14 18.73
C GLY A 102 -8.92 -13.65 19.25
N ALA A 103 -8.10 -12.79 19.88
CA ALA A 103 -6.72 -13.09 20.24
C ALA A 103 -6.54 -14.02 21.45
N SER A 104 -5.60 -14.95 21.32
CA SER A 104 -4.92 -15.60 22.43
C SER A 104 -3.74 -14.77 22.96
N ALA A 105 -3.14 -15.22 24.06
CA ALA A 105 -1.93 -14.58 24.59
C ALA A 105 -0.70 -14.72 23.66
N GLN A 106 -0.70 -15.68 22.74
CA GLN A 106 0.35 -15.77 21.73
C GLN A 106 0.09 -14.79 20.58
N ASP A 107 -1.16 -14.66 20.14
CA ASP A 107 -1.52 -13.74 19.06
C ASP A 107 -1.21 -12.28 19.44
N LEU A 108 -1.44 -11.89 20.70
CA LEU A 108 -1.06 -10.56 21.19
C LEU A 108 0.47 -10.33 21.17
N LYS A 109 1.28 -11.38 21.34
CA LYS A 109 2.74 -11.27 21.18
C LYS A 109 3.11 -11.13 19.72
N ASP A 110 2.47 -11.92 18.86
CA ASP A 110 2.74 -11.90 17.42
C ASP A 110 2.33 -10.54 16.81
N LEU A 111 1.21 -9.95 17.26
CA LEU A 111 0.81 -8.58 16.90
C LEU A 111 1.84 -7.55 17.39
N LYS A 112 2.28 -7.67 18.63
CA LYS A 112 3.33 -6.79 19.17
C LYS A 112 4.63 -6.89 18.38
N GLU A 113 5.03 -8.10 17.98
CA GLU A 113 6.22 -8.34 17.17
C GLU A 113 6.06 -7.73 15.76
N ALA A 114 4.89 -7.89 15.13
CA ALA A 114 4.58 -7.28 13.83
C ALA A 114 4.63 -5.75 13.88
N LEU A 115 3.97 -5.13 14.86
CA LEU A 115 3.97 -3.67 15.03
C LEU A 115 5.38 -3.13 15.28
N ALA A 116 6.19 -3.82 16.09
CA ALA A 116 7.57 -3.42 16.35
C ALA A 116 8.47 -3.57 15.11
N TYR A 117 8.22 -4.57 14.28
CA TYR A 117 8.95 -4.80 13.03
C TYR A 117 8.62 -3.75 11.98
N LEU A 118 7.33 -3.41 11.81
CA LEU A 118 6.88 -2.37 10.86
C LEU A 118 7.39 -0.97 11.24
N GLN A 119 7.55 -0.70 12.55
CA GLN A 119 8.01 0.60 13.08
C GLN A 119 9.49 0.57 13.51
N GLN A 120 10.26 -0.42 13.04
CA GLN A 120 11.65 -0.54 13.45
C GLN A 120 12.48 0.66 12.95
N THR A 121 13.51 1.02 13.71
CA THR A 121 14.41 2.12 13.37
C THR A 121 15.83 1.65 13.07
N ASP A 122 16.52 2.41 12.23
CA ASP A 122 17.94 2.22 11.94
C ASP A 122 18.82 2.58 13.16
N ALA A 123 20.14 2.40 13.03
CA ALA A 123 21.08 2.72 14.10
C ALA A 123 21.12 4.22 14.50
N LYS A 124 20.49 5.10 13.71
CA LYS A 124 20.38 6.53 13.97
C LYS A 124 19.01 6.91 14.52
N GLY A 125 18.09 5.95 14.66
CA GLY A 125 16.72 6.18 15.14
C GLY A 125 15.75 6.65 14.06
N ASN A 126 16.10 6.57 12.77
CA ASN A 126 15.14 6.86 11.69
C ASN A 126 14.30 5.62 11.39
N PRO A 127 13.01 5.75 11.03
CA PRO A 127 12.22 4.61 10.57
C PRO A 127 12.93 3.88 9.43
N VAL A 128 12.93 2.55 9.47
CA VAL A 128 13.41 1.74 8.34
C VAL A 128 12.45 1.86 7.16
N SER A 129 11.14 1.87 7.42
CA SER A 129 10.12 2.26 6.44
C SER A 129 9.29 3.42 6.98
N GLU A 130 9.46 4.59 6.37
CA GLU A 130 8.62 5.77 6.66
C GLU A 130 7.16 5.48 6.30
N THR A 131 6.91 4.81 5.16
CA THR A 131 5.55 4.46 4.70
C THR A 131 4.80 3.55 5.68
N ALA A 132 5.46 2.55 6.27
CA ALA A 132 4.82 1.71 7.28
C ALA A 132 4.47 2.50 8.55
N THR A 133 5.35 3.42 8.96
CA THR A 133 5.14 4.25 10.14
C THR A 133 3.99 5.24 9.91
N GLU A 134 3.96 5.92 8.76
CA GLU A 134 2.89 6.85 8.38
C GLU A 134 1.52 6.17 8.30
N LEU A 135 1.44 4.97 7.71
CA LEU A 135 0.19 4.20 7.67
C LEU A 135 -0.31 3.82 9.06
N LEU A 136 0.59 3.43 9.97
CA LEU A 136 0.23 3.12 11.34
C LEU A 136 -0.18 4.38 12.11
N ASP A 137 0.47 5.52 11.89
CA ASP A 137 0.11 6.80 12.52
C ASP A 137 -1.28 7.30 12.06
N ASP A 138 -1.58 7.16 10.77
CA ASP A 138 -2.86 7.55 10.18
C ASP A 138 -4.00 6.59 10.54
N LEU A 139 -3.68 5.37 10.99
CA LEU A 139 -4.64 4.40 11.50
C LEU A 139 -5.24 4.88 12.82
N SER A 140 -6.58 4.94 12.89
CA SER A 140 -7.26 5.53 14.04
C SER A 140 -7.04 4.74 15.34
N ASP A 141 -6.88 5.46 16.46
CA ASP A 141 -6.87 4.84 17.79
C ASP A 141 -8.19 4.08 18.02
N GLY A 142 -8.09 2.84 18.49
CA GLY A 142 -9.22 1.96 18.68
C GLY A 142 -9.73 1.27 17.42
N ALA A 143 -9.02 1.37 16.29
CA ALA A 143 -9.25 0.51 15.12
C ALA A 143 -9.28 -0.97 15.56
N THR A 144 -10.14 -1.76 14.90
CA THR A 144 -10.39 -3.15 15.32
C THR A 144 -9.56 -4.11 14.49
N ILE A 145 -8.63 -4.79 15.16
CA ILE A 145 -7.90 -5.93 14.60
C ILE A 145 -8.56 -7.20 15.15
N HIS A 146 -9.18 -7.98 14.30
CA HIS A 146 -9.75 -9.27 14.63
C HIS A 146 -8.79 -10.38 14.21
N ILE A 147 -8.29 -11.13 15.20
CA ILE A 147 -7.35 -12.22 14.95
C ILE A 147 -8.10 -13.42 14.37
N VAL A 148 -7.65 -13.87 13.20
CA VAL A 148 -8.09 -15.10 12.54
C VAL A 148 -6.93 -16.12 12.45
N HIS A 149 -7.22 -17.35 12.05
CA HIS A 149 -6.25 -18.46 11.98
C HIS A 149 -6.49 -19.37 10.76
N ASP A 150 -7.06 -18.82 9.69
CA ASP A 150 -7.40 -19.52 8.45
C ASP A 150 -6.60 -19.02 7.23
N GLY A 151 -5.63 -18.12 7.46
CA GLY A 151 -4.80 -17.50 6.43
C GLY A 151 -5.47 -16.44 5.58
N GLY A 152 -6.68 -16.00 5.92
CA GLY A 152 -7.41 -14.96 5.21
C GLY A 152 -7.27 -13.60 5.88
N ASP A 153 -6.21 -12.87 5.54
CA ASP A 153 -6.11 -11.44 5.88
C ASP A 153 -7.11 -10.66 5.01
N GLN A 154 -7.84 -9.72 5.61
CA GLN A 154 -8.84 -8.93 4.91
C GLN A 154 -9.25 -7.66 5.69
N TYR A 155 -9.38 -6.55 4.98
CA TYR A 155 -10.12 -5.37 5.43
C TYR A 155 -11.58 -5.40 4.95
N ASP A 156 -12.53 -5.21 5.88
CA ASP A 156 -13.95 -5.01 5.57
C ASP A 156 -14.31 -3.52 5.59
N PRO A 157 -14.50 -2.87 4.42
CA PRO A 157 -14.82 -1.44 4.35
C PRO A 157 -16.21 -1.10 4.88
N SER A 158 -17.08 -2.08 5.13
CA SER A 158 -18.42 -1.85 5.70
C SER A 158 -18.41 -1.75 7.22
N THR A 159 -17.44 -2.38 7.87
CA THR A 159 -17.31 -2.42 9.34
C THR A 159 -16.06 -1.72 9.85
N GLY A 160 -15.04 -1.52 9.01
CA GLY A 160 -13.74 -1.00 9.41
C GLY A 160 -12.92 -2.00 10.23
N VAL A 161 -13.17 -3.30 10.06
CA VAL A 161 -12.43 -4.36 10.76
C VAL A 161 -11.33 -4.88 9.85
N ILE A 162 -10.14 -5.03 10.43
CA ILE A 162 -9.01 -5.74 9.83
C ILE A 162 -9.00 -7.16 10.41
N ASP A 163 -9.32 -8.15 9.59
CA ASP A 163 -9.05 -9.56 9.87
C ASP A 163 -7.58 -9.84 9.54
N TRP A 164 -6.84 -10.41 10.51
CA TRP A 164 -5.42 -10.69 10.35
C TRP A 164 -5.04 -12.04 10.98
N ASP A 165 -4.33 -12.88 10.24
CA ASP A 165 -3.73 -14.11 10.75
C ASP A 165 -2.24 -13.88 11.09
N PRO A 166 -1.84 -13.93 12.38
CA PRO A 166 -0.46 -13.64 12.77
C PRO A 166 0.58 -14.62 12.23
N ARG A 167 0.15 -15.71 11.59
CA ARG A 167 0.97 -16.81 11.10
C ARG A 167 0.84 -17.02 9.59
N SER A 168 0.14 -16.15 8.88
CA SER A 168 -0.07 -16.23 7.43
C SER A 168 1.04 -15.51 6.65
N GLY A 169 2.07 -16.25 6.24
CA GLY A 169 3.02 -15.76 5.26
C GLY A 169 2.47 -15.93 3.85
N LEU A 170 2.81 -15.02 2.94
CA LEU A 170 2.42 -15.12 1.53
C LEU A 170 3.62 -15.50 0.66
N THR A 171 3.67 -16.75 0.20
CA THR A 171 4.63 -17.14 -0.85
C THR A 171 4.21 -16.49 -2.15
N VAL A 172 5.02 -15.53 -2.64
CA VAL A 172 4.68 -14.72 -3.81
C VAL A 172 4.73 -15.54 -5.10
N THR A 173 3.86 -15.18 -6.05
CA THR A 173 3.78 -15.83 -7.37
C THR A 173 5.14 -15.85 -8.07
N GLY A 174 5.50 -16.99 -8.65
CA GLY A 174 6.81 -17.19 -9.30
C GLY A 174 7.93 -17.62 -8.36
N GLY A 175 7.66 -17.76 -7.05
CA GLY A 175 8.57 -18.38 -6.08
C GLY A 175 9.75 -17.49 -5.68
N ALA A 176 9.59 -16.17 -5.73
CA ALA A 176 10.63 -15.21 -5.36
C ALA A 176 10.86 -15.11 -3.84
N GLY A 177 10.01 -15.77 -3.04
CA GLY A 177 10.13 -15.86 -1.59
C GLY A 177 8.77 -15.83 -0.93
N THR A 178 8.79 -15.64 0.39
CA THR A 178 7.60 -15.50 1.23
C THR A 178 7.65 -14.17 1.96
N GLN A 179 6.57 -13.38 1.84
CA GLN A 179 6.30 -12.17 2.62
C GLN A 179 5.83 -12.54 4.03
N SER A 180 6.12 -11.70 5.02
CA SER A 180 5.73 -11.90 6.41
C SER A 180 4.24 -11.64 6.64
N ALA A 181 3.71 -12.19 7.74
CA ALA A 181 2.35 -11.84 8.18
C ALA A 181 2.26 -10.36 8.59
N ALA A 182 3.36 -9.74 9.05
CA ALA A 182 3.40 -8.32 9.34
C ALA A 182 3.19 -7.47 8.07
N LEU A 183 3.71 -7.92 6.92
CA LEU A 183 3.43 -7.27 5.64
C LEU A 183 1.96 -7.47 5.21
N GLY A 184 1.36 -8.63 5.50
CA GLY A 184 -0.09 -8.85 5.35
C GLY A 184 -0.92 -7.88 6.19
N LEU A 185 -0.54 -7.66 7.46
CA LEU A 185 -1.22 -6.68 8.32
C LEU A 185 -1.19 -5.27 7.72
N ILE A 186 -0.01 -4.78 7.33
CA ILE A 186 0.11 -3.40 6.84
C ILE A 186 -0.54 -3.19 5.47
N HIS A 187 -0.69 -4.25 4.68
CA HIS A 187 -1.50 -4.26 3.46
C HIS A 187 -2.96 -3.91 3.78
N GLU A 188 -3.58 -4.61 4.75
CA GLU A 188 -4.96 -4.34 5.15
C GLU A 188 -5.13 -2.98 5.83
N VAL A 189 -4.12 -2.52 6.57
CA VAL A 189 -4.09 -1.16 7.12
C VAL A 189 -4.15 -0.11 6.01
N ASP A 190 -3.46 -0.29 4.88
CA ASP A 190 -3.54 0.66 3.77
C ASP A 190 -4.95 0.71 3.16
N HIS A 191 -5.67 -0.42 3.10
CA HIS A 191 -7.08 -0.41 2.71
C HIS A 191 -7.94 0.43 3.67
N GLU A 192 -7.71 0.34 4.98
CA GLU A 192 -8.44 1.15 5.97
C GLU A 192 -8.15 2.66 5.84
N VAL A 193 -6.87 3.00 5.68
CA VAL A 193 -6.40 4.38 5.67
C VAL A 193 -6.73 5.08 4.35
N ASN A 194 -6.41 4.44 3.22
CA ASN A 194 -6.44 5.05 1.88
C ASN A 194 -7.40 4.39 0.89
N GLY A 195 -8.27 3.48 1.34
CA GLY A 195 -9.14 2.69 0.49
C GLY A 195 -9.89 3.49 -0.59
N LEU A 196 -9.86 3.00 -1.83
CA LEU A 196 -10.67 3.56 -2.91
C LEU A 196 -12.16 3.30 -2.68
N ALA A 197 -12.99 4.34 -2.83
CA ALA A 197 -14.43 4.21 -2.65
C ALA A 197 -15.12 3.29 -3.69
N ASN A 198 -14.55 3.15 -4.89
CA ASN A 198 -15.17 2.40 -6.00
C ASN A 198 -14.13 1.62 -6.84
N PRO A 199 -13.50 0.57 -6.27
CA PRO A 199 -12.52 -0.23 -6.99
C PRO A 199 -13.15 -0.90 -8.22
N GLN A 200 -12.41 -0.91 -9.33
CA GLN A 200 -12.83 -1.53 -10.58
C GLN A 200 -12.01 -2.81 -10.84
N PRO A 201 -12.59 -3.84 -11.46
CA PRO A 201 -11.81 -4.99 -11.90
C PRO A 201 -10.72 -4.57 -12.90
N THR A 202 -9.50 -5.06 -12.73
CA THR A 202 -8.37 -4.70 -13.60
C THR A 202 -8.18 -5.68 -14.76
N GLY A 203 -8.49 -6.96 -14.54
CA GLY A 203 -8.32 -8.03 -15.52
C GLY A 203 -6.87 -8.49 -15.74
N ASP A 204 -5.95 -8.10 -14.86
CA ASP A 204 -4.49 -8.31 -14.98
C ASP A 204 -3.85 -8.99 -13.75
N GLY A 205 -4.63 -9.76 -12.98
CA GLY A 205 -4.12 -10.57 -11.87
C GLY A 205 -4.12 -9.89 -10.50
N TYR A 206 -4.48 -8.61 -10.44
CA TYR A 206 -4.66 -7.86 -9.19
C TYR A 206 -6.07 -7.96 -8.61
N ASP A 207 -7.00 -8.67 -9.26
CA ASP A 207 -8.45 -8.65 -9.01
C ASP A 207 -9.13 -7.29 -9.23
N ASN A 208 -8.68 -6.21 -8.59
CA ASN A 208 -9.24 -4.87 -8.72
C ASN A 208 -8.19 -3.75 -8.58
N THR A 209 -8.59 -2.51 -8.85
CA THR A 209 -7.71 -1.34 -8.86
C THR A 209 -7.19 -0.94 -7.48
N GLU A 210 -7.87 -1.34 -6.41
CA GLU A 210 -7.47 -1.06 -5.03
C GLU A 210 -6.35 -2.01 -4.59
N GLU A 211 -6.48 -3.30 -4.85
CA GLU A 211 -5.40 -4.27 -4.70
C GLU A 211 -4.16 -3.87 -5.52
N GLN A 212 -4.36 -3.45 -6.76
CA GLN A 212 -3.27 -2.96 -7.60
C GLN A 212 -2.56 -1.74 -7.00
N ARG A 213 -3.33 -0.82 -6.39
CA ARG A 213 -2.79 0.37 -5.72
C ARG A 213 -1.95 -0.01 -4.51
N VAL A 214 -2.45 -0.88 -3.63
CA VAL A 214 -1.73 -1.31 -2.42
C VAL A 214 -0.48 -2.09 -2.81
N ILE A 215 -0.61 -3.11 -3.66
CA ILE A 215 0.48 -4.00 -4.05
C ILE A 215 1.60 -3.25 -4.76
N GLN A 216 1.28 -2.42 -5.76
CA GLN A 216 2.31 -1.64 -6.49
C GLN A 216 2.80 -0.41 -5.70
N GLY A 217 2.06 -0.01 -4.66
CA GLY A 217 2.33 1.17 -3.85
C GLY A 217 2.98 0.82 -2.53
N SER A 218 2.20 0.91 -1.45
CA SER A 218 2.68 0.77 -0.08
C SER A 218 3.32 -0.58 0.19
N GLU A 219 2.70 -1.69 -0.22
CA GLU A 219 3.22 -3.04 0.04
C GLU A 219 4.60 -3.22 -0.59
N THR A 220 4.76 -2.86 -1.86
CA THR A 220 6.06 -2.96 -2.54
C THR A 220 7.12 -2.05 -1.92
N THR A 221 6.76 -0.82 -1.54
CA THR A 221 7.67 0.11 -0.87
C THR A 221 8.14 -0.45 0.48
N ILE A 222 7.20 -0.86 1.32
CA ILE A 222 7.47 -1.38 2.66
C ILE A 222 8.28 -2.68 2.57
N ALA A 223 7.91 -3.59 1.66
CA ALA A 223 8.66 -4.82 1.43
C ALA A 223 10.10 -4.53 1.01
N HIS A 224 10.33 -3.57 0.12
CA HIS A 224 11.69 -3.18 -0.26
C HIS A 224 12.49 -2.63 0.94
N ASP A 225 11.88 -1.74 1.72
CA ASP A 225 12.52 -1.13 2.89
C ASP A 225 12.86 -2.15 3.98
N LEU A 226 11.99 -3.14 4.17
CA LEU A 226 12.12 -4.21 5.16
C LEU A 226 12.85 -5.45 4.62
N HIS A 227 13.36 -5.40 3.38
CA HIS A 227 14.07 -6.49 2.70
C HIS A 227 13.25 -7.77 2.53
N GLU A 228 11.95 -7.63 2.30
CA GLU A 228 11.02 -8.70 1.96
C GLU A 228 10.84 -8.87 0.44
N PRO A 229 10.31 -10.02 -0.01
CA PRO A 229 9.92 -10.22 -1.40
C PRO A 229 8.78 -9.27 -1.81
N THR A 230 8.81 -8.83 -3.06
CA THR A 230 7.72 -8.06 -3.68
C THR A 230 6.94 -8.94 -4.66
N ARG A 231 5.70 -8.56 -4.96
CA ARG A 231 4.84 -9.24 -5.92
C ARG A 231 4.23 -8.25 -6.92
N THR A 232 3.79 -8.78 -8.06
CA THR A 232 3.19 -7.98 -9.15
C THR A 232 1.81 -8.50 -9.53
N ASP A 233 1.15 -9.21 -8.62
CA ASP A 233 -0.21 -9.70 -8.75
C ASP A 233 -0.79 -9.91 -7.34
N HIS A 234 -2.11 -10.11 -7.26
CA HIS A 234 -2.80 -10.37 -6.00
C HIS A 234 -2.70 -11.86 -5.59
N TYR A 235 -1.96 -12.68 -6.34
CA TYR A 235 -1.86 -14.11 -6.09
C TYR A 235 -0.71 -14.47 -5.15
N GLY A 236 -0.77 -15.71 -4.66
CA GLY A 236 0.26 -16.33 -3.84
C GLY A 236 -0.26 -17.63 -3.23
N SER A 237 0.52 -18.20 -2.31
CA SER A 237 0.06 -19.32 -1.49
C SER A 237 0.45 -19.12 -0.04
N LEU A 238 -0.49 -19.44 0.85
CA LEU A 238 -0.27 -19.43 2.29
C LEU A 238 0.91 -20.32 2.68
N GLU A 239 1.84 -19.75 3.43
CA GLU A 239 2.87 -20.44 4.20
C GLU A 239 2.64 -20.17 5.69
N VAL A 240 2.55 -21.23 6.51
CA VAL A 240 2.36 -21.06 7.95
C VAL A 240 3.71 -20.78 8.63
N MET A 241 3.82 -19.59 9.22
CA MET A 241 5.08 -19.04 9.72
C MET A 241 5.33 -19.33 11.21
N LYS A 242 6.60 -19.29 11.64
CA LYS A 242 6.97 -19.48 13.07
C LYS A 242 7.05 -18.17 13.85
N SER A 243 6.99 -17.04 13.19
CA SER A 243 6.72 -15.72 13.77
C SER A 243 5.97 -14.86 12.76
N SER A 244 5.33 -13.79 13.22
CA SER A 244 4.65 -12.83 12.35
C SER A 244 5.62 -12.05 11.46
N THR A 245 6.91 -12.07 11.78
CA THR A 245 7.98 -11.34 11.07
C THR A 245 8.86 -12.25 10.22
N ASP A 246 8.66 -13.57 10.27
CA ASP A 246 9.43 -14.49 9.43
C ASP A 246 9.13 -14.16 7.95
N HIS A 247 10.17 -14.09 7.12
CA HIS A 247 10.06 -13.90 5.68
C HIS A 247 11.32 -14.43 4.97
N THR A 248 11.28 -14.48 3.65
CA THR A 248 12.49 -14.69 2.85
C THR A 248 13.25 -13.37 2.74
N GLU A 249 14.41 -13.28 3.40
CA GLU A 249 15.28 -12.10 3.27
C GLU A 249 15.74 -11.90 1.82
N VAL A 250 15.50 -10.70 1.29
CA VAL A 250 15.94 -10.26 -0.04
C VAL A 250 17.06 -9.24 0.13
N ALA A 251 18.25 -9.55 -0.40
CA ALA A 251 19.36 -8.60 -0.32
C ALA A 251 19.00 -7.27 -0.99
N PRO A 252 19.34 -6.12 -0.38
CA PRO A 252 19.18 -4.83 -1.04
C PRO A 252 19.95 -4.83 -2.38
N PRO A 253 19.46 -4.12 -3.40
CA PRO A 253 20.12 -4.08 -4.70
C PRO A 253 21.58 -3.66 -4.55
N ASP A 254 22.50 -4.42 -5.17
CA ASP A 254 23.94 -4.17 -5.09
C ASP A 254 24.25 -2.67 -5.41
N PRO A 255 24.92 -1.93 -4.51
CA PRO A 255 25.30 -0.53 -4.75
C PRO A 255 26.05 -0.30 -6.07
N SER A 256 26.73 -1.33 -6.58
CA SER A 256 27.43 -1.30 -7.86
C SER A 256 26.49 -1.15 -9.07
N VAL A 257 25.22 -1.54 -8.95
CA VAL A 257 24.18 -1.36 -9.97
C VAL A 257 23.68 0.09 -9.96
N ILE A 258 23.51 0.68 -8.78
CA ILE A 258 23.11 2.09 -8.62
C ILE A 258 24.19 3.03 -9.17
N SER A 259 25.47 2.77 -8.86
CA SER A 259 26.59 3.53 -9.45
C SER A 259 26.56 3.48 -10.97
N LYS A 260 26.33 2.30 -11.56
CA LYS A 260 26.26 2.15 -13.03
C LYS A 260 25.09 2.89 -13.67
N ILE A 261 23.96 3.05 -12.98
CA ILE A 261 22.83 3.83 -13.47
C ILE A 261 23.15 5.33 -13.39
N VAL A 262 23.71 5.79 -12.27
CA VAL A 262 24.12 7.19 -12.08
C VAL A 262 25.20 7.58 -13.08
N ASP A 263 26.21 6.73 -13.27
CA ASP A 263 27.28 6.95 -14.23
C ASP A 263 26.74 6.99 -15.67
N ARG A 264 25.76 6.15 -16.00
CA ARG A 264 25.16 6.11 -17.34
C ARG A 264 24.23 7.28 -17.63
N VAL A 265 23.53 7.80 -16.61
CA VAL A 265 22.76 9.05 -16.70
C VAL A 265 23.71 10.23 -16.85
N LYS A 266 24.81 10.25 -16.10
CA LYS A 266 25.84 11.27 -16.21
C LYS A 266 26.52 11.28 -17.59
N ASP A 267 26.91 10.12 -18.11
CA ASP A 267 27.49 9.98 -19.44
C ASP A 267 26.53 10.42 -20.55
N PHE A 268 25.22 10.19 -20.37
CA PHE A 268 24.20 10.67 -21.30
C PHE A 268 24.12 12.20 -21.31
N PHE A 269 24.09 12.84 -20.13
CA PHE A 269 24.08 14.31 -20.03
C PHE A 269 25.38 14.94 -20.53
N ASP A 270 26.53 14.35 -20.22
CA ASP A 270 27.84 14.83 -20.69
C ASP A 270 28.06 14.60 -22.20
N SER A 271 27.21 13.81 -22.88
CA SER A 271 27.23 13.63 -24.34
C SER A 271 26.32 14.60 -25.12
N ILE A 272 25.45 15.32 -24.42
CA ILE A 272 24.43 16.21 -25.00
C ILE A 272 24.79 17.69 -24.84
N PHE A 273 25.79 18.02 -24.01
CA PHE A 273 26.35 19.36 -23.81
C PHE A 273 27.84 19.40 -24.16
#